data_AF-A0A7V0WEX5-F1
#
_entry.id   AF-A0A7V0WEX5-F1
#
_cell.length_a   1.000
_cell.length_b   1.000
_cell.length_c   1.000
_cell.angle_alpha   90.00
_cell.angle_beta   90.00
_cell.angle_gamma   90.00
#
_symmetry.space_group_name_H-M   'P 1'
#
loop_
_entity.id
_entity.type
_entity.pdbx_description
1 polymer ?
#
loop_
_entity_poly.entity_id
_entity_poly.type
_entity_poly.pdbx_seq_one_letter_code
_entity_poly.pdbx_strand_id
1 'polypeptide(L)'
;MKKLVVVLAVVFLFVGISIAGNVTLTSDEPTTNENGTDLNDLAKIQFYYRLADDVWTSCGTVPATSPQGGGSVTTPCLLPDDLQEDVDFKANACDLSGNCSVDSEIATEPIDTVSPSPPSCRLNK
;
A
#
# COMPACT_ATOMS: atom_id res chain seq x y z
N MET A 1 -31.12 27.64 1.88
CA MET A 1 -31.06 26.28 1.32
C MET A 1 -29.93 25.54 2.01
N LYS A 2 -30.25 24.68 2.99
CA LYS A 2 -29.28 23.94 3.80
C LYS A 2 -28.98 22.63 3.07
N LYS A 3 -27.78 22.51 2.48
CA LYS A 3 -27.37 21.27 1.80
C LYS A 3 -27.02 20.25 2.88
N LEU A 4 -27.81 19.18 2.98
CA LEU A 4 -27.45 18.00 3.78
C LEU A 4 -26.27 17.31 3.08
N VAL A 5 -25.14 17.25 3.76
CA VAL A 5 -24.03 16.38 3.38
C VAL A 5 -24.33 15.02 3.99
N VAL A 6 -24.66 14.04 3.14
CA VAL A 6 -24.78 12.64 3.56
C VAL A 6 -23.35 12.10 3.63
N VAL A 7 -22.82 11.99 4.84
CA VAL A 7 -21.55 11.30 5.10
C VAL A 7 -21.87 9.80 5.09
N LEU A 8 -21.55 9.14 3.98
CA LEU A 8 -21.67 7.70 3.85
C LEU A 8 -20.52 7.07 4.64
N ALA A 9 -20.78 6.68 5.89
CA ALA A 9 -19.82 5.94 6.69
C ALA A 9 -19.74 4.51 6.16
N VAL A 10 -18.69 4.23 5.37
CA VAL A 10 -18.33 2.86 4.98
C VAL A 10 -17.68 2.20 6.20
N VAL A 11 -18.42 1.33 6.87
CA VAL A 11 -17.89 0.47 7.93
C VAL A 11 -17.07 -0.62 7.24
N PHE A 12 -15.75 -0.48 7.24
CA PHE A 12 -14.84 -1.55 6.85
C PHE A 12 -14.85 -2.62 7.95
N LEU A 13 -15.51 -3.74 7.67
CA LEU A 13 -15.40 -4.96 8.46
C LEU A 13 -14.04 -5.58 8.12
N PHE A 14 -13.02 -5.35 8.94
CA PHE A 14 -11.70 -5.97 8.81
C PHE A 14 -11.82 -7.47 9.11
N VAL A 15 -12.03 -8.27 8.07
CA VAL A 15 -11.70 -9.69 8.11
C VAL A 15 -10.20 -9.74 7.83
N GLY A 16 -9.38 -10.07 8.83
CA GLY A 16 -7.93 -10.18 8.64
C GLY A 16 -7.65 -11.21 7.54
N ILE A 17 -7.15 -10.75 6.40
CA ILE A 17 -6.72 -11.62 5.30
C ILE A 17 -5.24 -11.88 5.57
N SER A 18 -4.88 -13.13 5.90
CA SER A 18 -3.47 -13.49 6.01
C SER A 18 -2.79 -13.33 4.64
N ILE A 19 -2.02 -12.26 4.46
CA ILE A 19 -1.21 -12.00 3.27
C ILE A 19 0.17 -12.67 3.42
N ALA A 20 0.22 -14.00 3.41
CA ALA A 20 1.50 -14.70 3.28
C ALA A 20 1.98 -14.66 1.81
N GLY A 21 3.12 -14.03 1.54
CA GLY A 21 3.81 -14.06 0.24
C GLY A 21 3.87 -12.73 -0.53
N ASN A 22 3.62 -12.80 -1.85
CA ASN A 22 3.74 -11.66 -2.78
C ASN A 22 2.45 -10.83 -2.78
N VAL A 23 2.54 -9.59 -2.30
CA VAL A 23 1.44 -8.62 -2.40
C VAL A 23 1.63 -7.73 -3.62
N THR A 24 0.55 -7.29 -4.24
CA THR A 24 0.63 -6.29 -5.32
C THR A 24 0.26 -4.92 -4.76
N LEU A 25 1.18 -3.97 -4.86
CA LEU A 25 0.94 -2.58 -4.50
C LEU A 25 0.54 -1.80 -5.75
N THR A 26 -0.42 -0.90 -5.58
CA THR A 26 -0.92 -0.01 -6.64
C THR A 26 -0.83 1.43 -6.14
N SER A 27 -0.40 2.33 -7.01
CA SER A 27 -0.40 3.77 -6.74
C SER A 27 -0.88 4.53 -7.97
N ASP A 28 -1.78 5.48 -7.73
CA ASP A 28 -2.22 6.43 -8.75
C ASP A 28 -1.21 7.58 -8.85
N GLU A 29 -0.79 7.90 -10.07
CA GLU A 29 0.22 8.91 -10.32
C GLU A 29 -0.35 10.32 -10.13
N PRO A 30 0.37 11.23 -9.46
CA PRO A 30 -0.06 12.61 -9.34
C PRO A 30 -0.06 13.29 -10.71
N THR A 31 -0.88 14.33 -10.86
CA THR A 31 -0.91 15.18 -12.07
C THR A 31 -0.39 16.59 -11.82
N THR A 32 -0.06 16.91 -10.57
CA THR A 32 0.45 18.22 -10.15
C THR A 32 1.67 18.09 -9.26
N ASN A 33 2.52 19.11 -9.30
CA ASN A 33 3.56 19.35 -8.31
C ASN A 33 2.94 19.69 -6.94
N GLU A 34 3.74 19.63 -5.88
CA GLU A 34 3.30 19.97 -4.51
C GLU A 34 2.78 21.41 -4.38
N ASN A 35 3.31 22.34 -5.19
CA ASN A 35 2.85 23.72 -5.25
C ASN A 35 1.56 23.92 -6.08
N GLY A 36 0.97 22.85 -6.62
CA GLY A 36 -0.27 22.85 -7.38
C GLY A 36 -0.13 23.19 -8.87
N THR A 37 1.08 23.41 -9.40
CA THR A 37 1.28 23.55 -10.86
C THR A 37 1.22 22.20 -11.56
N ASP A 38 0.93 22.18 -12.86
CA ASP A 38 0.92 20.97 -13.67
C ASP A 38 2.28 20.25 -13.65
N LEU A 39 2.23 18.93 -13.47
CA LEU A 39 3.39 18.05 -13.54
C LEU A 39 3.75 17.78 -15.01
N ASN A 40 5.04 17.83 -15.35
CA ASN A 40 5.49 17.67 -16.74
C ASN A 40 6.72 16.78 -16.92
N ASP A 41 7.20 16.22 -15.82
CA ASP A 41 8.46 15.48 -15.73
C ASP A 41 8.43 14.38 -14.66
N LEU A 42 7.26 13.80 -14.38
CA LEU A 42 7.18 12.61 -13.53
C LEU A 42 8.04 11.49 -14.11
N ALA A 43 8.90 10.90 -13.29
CA ALA A 43 9.83 9.86 -13.73
C ALA A 43 9.43 8.48 -13.25
N LYS A 44 9.04 8.35 -11.97
CA LYS A 44 8.80 7.05 -11.34
C LYS A 44 7.99 7.18 -10.04
N ILE A 45 7.37 6.08 -9.66
CA ILE A 45 6.84 5.84 -8.32
C ILE A 45 7.75 4.85 -7.59
N GLN A 46 8.06 5.11 -6.32
CA GLN A 46 8.80 4.19 -5.46
C GLN A 46 7.86 3.63 -4.40
N PHE A 47 7.96 2.33 -4.15
CA PHE A 47 7.09 1.62 -3.23
C PHE A 47 7.89 1.06 -2.06
N TYR A 48 7.28 1.09 -0.88
CA TYR A 48 7.90 0.62 0.34
C TYR A 48 6.90 -0.12 1.22
N TYR A 49 7.43 -1.04 2.03
CA TYR A 49 6.74 -1.60 3.17
C TYR A 49 7.57 -1.38 4.43
N ARG A 50 6.96 -1.45 5.60
CA ARG A 50 7.67 -1.64 6.87
C ARG A 50 6.91 -2.64 7.72
N LEU A 51 7.63 -3.25 8.65
CA LEU A 51 7.07 -4.03 9.74
C LEU A 51 7.11 -3.18 11.02
N ALA A 52 6.96 -3.76 12.21
CA ALA A 52 6.96 -3.00 13.46
C ALA A 52 8.35 -2.48 13.88
N ASP A 53 9.40 -2.81 13.11
CA ASP A 53 10.76 -2.30 13.30
C ASP A 53 10.95 -0.84 12.85
N ASP A 54 9.90 -0.23 12.28
CA ASP A 54 9.88 1.14 11.75
C ASP A 54 10.88 1.39 10.61
N VAL A 55 11.44 0.33 10.00
CA VAL A 55 12.38 0.44 8.88
C VAL A 55 11.66 0.25 7.56
N TRP A 56 11.60 1.31 6.74
CA TRP A 56 11.04 1.23 5.40
C TRP A 56 11.97 0.47 4.45
N THR A 57 11.47 -0.67 3.95
CA THR A 57 12.12 -1.52 2.97
C THR A 57 11.51 -1.28 1.60
N SER A 58 12.35 -1.15 0.56
CA SER A 58 11.87 -0.92 -0.81
C SER A 58 11.28 -2.19 -1.42
N CYS A 59 10.06 -2.06 -1.95
CA CYS A 59 9.43 -3.05 -2.82
C CYS A 59 9.91 -2.91 -4.27
N GLY A 60 10.45 -1.74 -4.63
CA GLY A 60 10.94 -1.43 -5.96
C GLY A 60 10.48 -0.06 -6.46
N THR A 61 10.77 0.20 -7.72
CA THR A 61 10.37 1.43 -8.42
C THR A 61 9.74 1.09 -9.75
N VAL A 62 8.67 1.79 -10.11
CA VAL A 62 7.99 1.63 -11.40
C VAL A 62 8.11 2.94 -12.18
N PRO A 63 8.57 2.92 -13.45
CA PRO A 63 8.57 4.11 -14.29
C PRO A 63 7.17 4.72 -14.43
N ALA A 64 7.11 6.04 -14.55
CA ALA A 64 5.85 6.73 -14.76
C ALA A 64 5.20 6.33 -16.08
N THR A 65 3.88 6.28 -16.13
CA THR A 65 3.13 6.01 -17.36
C THR A 65 3.25 7.15 -18.36
N SER A 66 3.40 8.38 -17.86
CA SER A 66 3.70 9.58 -18.64
C SER A 66 4.39 10.64 -17.78
N PRO A 67 5.06 11.65 -18.38
CA PRO A 67 5.62 12.78 -17.64
C PRO A 67 4.56 13.64 -16.92
N GLN A 68 3.31 13.60 -17.38
CA GLN A 68 2.18 14.30 -16.75
C GLN A 68 1.49 13.45 -15.67
N GLY A 69 1.95 12.21 -15.45
CA GLY A 69 1.30 11.25 -14.57
C GLY A 69 -0.13 10.92 -15.01
N GLY A 70 -1.03 10.78 -14.03
CA GLY A 70 -2.45 10.47 -14.24
C GLY A 70 -2.77 9.02 -14.59
N GLY A 71 -1.75 8.14 -14.68
CA GLY A 71 -1.93 6.71 -14.77
C GLY A 71 -2.02 6.04 -13.40
N SER A 72 -2.04 4.70 -13.41
CA SER A 72 -1.92 3.87 -12.22
C SER A 72 -0.84 2.84 -12.48
N VAL A 73 0.07 2.67 -11.52
CA VAL A 73 1.20 1.74 -11.63
C VAL A 73 1.14 0.70 -10.53
N THR A 74 1.56 -0.52 -10.86
CA THR A 74 1.56 -1.64 -9.92
C THR A 74 2.93 -2.29 -9.81
N THR A 75 3.25 -2.81 -8.63
CA THR A 75 4.48 -3.57 -8.41
C THR A 75 4.24 -4.73 -7.45
N PRO A 76 4.82 -5.92 -7.70
CA PRO A 76 4.87 -6.97 -6.69
C PRO A 76 5.82 -6.54 -5.56
N CYS A 77 5.41 -6.77 -4.31
CA CYS A 77 6.26 -6.64 -3.14
C CYS A 77 6.34 -8.00 -2.44
N LEU A 78 7.56 -8.50 -2.30
CA LEU A 78 7.82 -9.75 -1.58
C LEU A 78 7.98 -9.43 -0.10
N LEU A 79 7.03 -9.91 0.70
CA LEU A 79 7.11 -9.85 2.15
C LEU A 79 7.79 -11.11 2.70
N PRO A 80 8.38 -11.05 3.91
CA PRO A 80 8.82 -12.25 4.62
C PRO A 80 7.68 -13.27 4.78
N ASP A 81 8.02 -14.56 4.79
CA ASP A 81 7.00 -15.63 4.90
C ASP A 81 6.37 -15.71 6.31
N ASP A 82 7.14 -15.38 7.36
CA ASP A 82 6.75 -15.52 8.76
C ASP A 82 6.35 -14.18 9.41
N LEU A 83 5.42 -13.46 8.78
CA LEU A 83 4.86 -12.22 9.34
C LEU A 83 4.10 -12.51 10.64
N GLN A 84 4.42 -11.76 11.69
CA GLN A 84 3.76 -11.86 13.00
C GLN A 84 3.19 -10.51 13.48
N GLU A 85 3.17 -9.52 12.60
CA GLU A 85 2.77 -8.15 12.89
C GLU A 85 2.22 -7.49 11.63
N ASP A 86 1.42 -6.45 11.84
CA ASP A 86 0.80 -5.67 10.77
C ASP A 86 1.87 -5.09 9.83
N VAL A 87 1.51 -4.98 8.55
CA VAL A 87 2.40 -4.46 7.51
C VAL A 87 1.89 -3.12 7.03
N ASP A 88 2.75 -2.12 7.08
CA ASP A 88 2.46 -0.79 6.55
C ASP A 88 3.08 -0.63 5.16
N PHE A 89 2.37 0.06 4.28
CA PHE A 89 2.79 0.35 2.91
C PHE A 89 2.69 1.84 2.62
N LYS A 90 3.59 2.32 1.75
CA LYS A 90 3.55 3.67 1.21
C LYS A 90 4.19 3.74 -0.17
N ALA A 91 3.94 4.84 -0.85
CA ALA A 91 4.65 5.21 -2.07
C ALA A 91 5.01 6.69 -2.08
N ASN A 92 5.99 7.07 -2.90
CA ASN A 92 6.25 8.46 -3.25
C ASN A 92 6.57 8.59 -4.74
N ALA A 93 6.29 9.77 -5.30
CA ALA A 93 6.51 10.09 -6.69
C ALA A 93 7.80 10.91 -6.84
N CYS A 94 8.63 10.60 -7.83
CA CYS A 94 9.84 11.37 -8.11
C CYS A 94 9.86 11.85 -9.56
N ASP A 95 10.31 13.09 -9.76
CA ASP A 95 10.49 13.71 -11.07
C ASP A 95 11.84 13.32 -11.72
N LEU A 96 12.07 13.77 -12.95
CA LEU A 96 13.31 13.54 -13.70
C LEU A 96 14.52 14.30 -13.12
N SER A 97 14.28 15.34 -12.32
CA SER A 97 15.31 16.11 -11.63
C SER A 97 15.73 15.46 -10.29
N GLY A 98 15.01 14.43 -9.84
CA GLY A 98 15.25 13.72 -8.60
C GLY A 98 14.56 14.32 -7.38
N ASN A 99 13.65 15.28 -7.55
CA ASN A 99 12.80 15.73 -6.45
C ASN A 99 11.70 14.68 -6.23
N CYS A 100 11.48 14.31 -4.97
CA CYS A 100 10.44 13.35 -4.61
C CYS A 100 9.39 14.00 -3.72
N SER A 101 8.14 13.60 -3.88
CA SER A 101 7.04 14.01 -3.02
C SER A 101 7.25 13.53 -1.58
N VAL A 102 6.45 14.09 -0.67
CA VAL A 102 6.15 13.41 0.59
C VAL A 102 5.57 12.02 0.33
N ASP A 103 5.63 11.17 1.36
CA ASP A 103 5.01 9.86 1.33
C ASP A 103 3.48 9.97 1.16
N SER A 104 2.89 8.97 0.51
CA SER A 104 1.44 8.77 0.48
C SER A 104 0.88 8.55 1.88
N GLU A 105 -0.45 8.54 1.99
CA GLU A 105 -1.11 7.96 3.16
C GLU A 105 -0.63 6.51 3.37
N ILE A 106 -0.42 6.14 4.63
CA ILE A 106 0.02 4.79 5.01
C ILE A 106 -1.19 3.86 4.90
N ALA A 107 -1.05 2.80 4.13
CA ALA A 107 -2.00 1.69 4.11
C ALA A 107 -1.49 0.58 5.03
N THR A 108 -2.31 0.14 5.98
CA THR A 108 -1.96 -0.92 6.94
C THR A 108 -2.76 -2.18 6.63
N GLU A 109 -2.08 -3.31 6.46
CA GLU A 109 -2.69 -4.63 6.36
C GLU A 109 -2.50 -5.40 7.68
N PRO A 110 -3.59 -5.78 8.39
CA PRO A 110 -3.49 -6.48 9.64
C PRO A 110 -3.19 -7.98 9.45
N ILE A 111 -2.28 -8.53 10.25
CA ILE A 111 -1.93 -9.95 10.18
C ILE A 111 -2.65 -10.75 11.27
N ASP A 112 -3.43 -11.76 10.87
CA ASP A 112 -4.02 -12.71 11.81
C ASP A 112 -2.95 -13.67 12.36
N THR A 113 -2.61 -13.48 13.63
CA THR A 113 -1.65 -14.30 14.37
C THR A 113 -2.33 -15.32 15.29
N VAL A 114 -3.66 -15.39 15.28
CA VAL A 114 -4.42 -16.28 16.16
C VAL A 114 -4.41 -17.70 15.59
N SER A 115 -3.76 -18.61 16.32
CA SER A 115 -3.75 -20.02 15.95
C SER A 115 -5.15 -20.66 16.04
N PRO A 116 -5.50 -21.60 15.12
CA PRO A 116 -6.77 -22.32 15.20
C PRO A 116 -6.84 -23.22 16.43
N SER A 117 -8.06 -23.55 16.86
CA SER A 117 -8.27 -24.54 17.92
C SER A 117 -7.77 -25.93 17.49
N PRO A 118 -7.30 -26.77 18.44
CA PRO A 118 -6.77 -28.09 18.11
C PRO A 118 -7.86 -29.01 17.51
N PRO A 119 -7.52 -29.88 16.53
CA PRO A 119 -8.48 -30.83 15.98
C PRO A 119 -8.76 -31.98 16.97
N SER A 120 -9.95 -32.58 16.87
CA SER A 120 -10.23 -33.84 17.57
C SER A 120 -9.69 -35.04 16.78
N CYS A 121 -9.09 -36.02 17.46
CA CYS A 121 -8.62 -37.28 16.84
C CYS A 121 -9.28 -38.48 17.53
N ARG A 122 -9.76 -39.45 16.72
CA ARG A 122 -10.37 -40.71 17.18
C ARG A 122 -9.93 -41.85 16.27
N LEU A 123 -9.61 -43.00 16.86
CA LEU A 123 -9.40 -44.25 16.14
C LEU A 123 -10.76 -44.89 15.84
N ASN A 124 -11.07 -45.10 14.57
CA ASN A 124 -12.24 -45.89 14.17
C ASN A 124 -11.82 -47.37 14.11
N LYS A 125 -12.40 -48.19 14.99
CA LYS A 125 -12.31 -49.66 14.93
C LYS A 125 -13.63 -50.22 14.45
#